data_AF-A0A2S7ES49-F1
#
_entry.id   AF-A0A2S7ES49-F1
#
_cell.length_a   1.000
_cell.length_b   1.000
_cell.length_c   1.000
_cell.angle_alpha   90.00
_cell.angle_beta   90.00
_cell.angle_gamma   90.00
#
_symmetry.space_group_name_H-M   'P 1'
#
loop_
_entity.id
_entity.type
_entity.pdbx_description
1 polymer ?
#
loop_
_entity_poly.entity_id
_entity_poly.type
_entity_poly.pdbx_seq_one_letter_code
_entity_poly.pdbx_strand_id
1 'polypeptide(L)'
;YGSTGTAGADSTLIAGYGSTQTAGSDSSLTAGYGSTQTARKGSDITAGYGSTGTAGADSSLIAGYGSTQTAGYDSTLTAGYGSTQTAQQDSTLTAGYGSTSTAGHDSSLIAGYGSTQTAGYNSVLTTGYGSTQTAQESSSLTAGYGSTSTAGHESTLTAGYGSTQTAGYKSTLTAGYGSNSTAGHESSLIAGYGSTQIAGYESTLTAGYGSSLTAQENSSLTAGYGSTELAGYSSSLIAGYGSSQTAGYESTLTAGYGSTQMAEHSSSLIAGYGSTGTAGQDSSLIAGYGSSLTSGVRSFLTAGYGSNQIASYGSSLIAGHDSVQIAGHKSMLIAGKGSSQTAGSRSTLIAGSASFQTAGDRSKLIAGADSTQTAGDRSKLLAGRNSHLTAGDRSKLTAGDDCTLMAGDRSKLTAGKNSVLTAGARSRLIGSLGSTLTGGENSTLIFRCWDGERYTNVIAATGEDGVEADIPYQIDEDGNIVGKAEEAALDCDIGACEDAPQP
;
A
#
# COMPACT_ATOMS: atom_id res chain seq x y z
N TYR A 1 76.40 15.23 4.92
CA TYR A 1 76.10 13.74 4.78
C TYR A 1 76.79 13.37 6.16
N GLY A 2 76.03 12.97 7.19
CA GLY A 2 76.55 12.76 8.55
C GLY A 2 75.72 13.46 9.64
N SER A 3 75.77 12.93 10.86
CA SER A 3 74.81 13.25 11.93
C SER A 3 75.30 14.26 12.97
N THR A 4 74.45 15.22 13.40
CA THR A 4 74.84 16.36 14.26
C THR A 4 73.82 16.69 15.37
N GLY A 5 74.20 16.49 16.64
CA GLY A 5 73.30 16.65 17.81
C GLY A 5 73.50 17.92 18.67
N THR A 6 72.45 18.52 19.28
CA THR A 6 72.54 19.91 19.83
C THR A 6 71.36 20.46 20.65
N ALA A 7 71.68 21.32 21.62
CA ALA A 7 70.99 21.29 22.90
C ALA A 7 70.81 22.67 23.59
N GLY A 8 69.57 23.09 23.85
CA GLY A 8 69.17 23.72 25.11
C GLY A 8 69.18 22.74 26.31
N ALA A 9 68.37 22.98 27.34
CA ALA A 9 68.16 21.98 28.41
C ALA A 9 67.38 20.79 27.85
N ASP A 10 67.80 19.55 28.16
CA ASP A 10 67.14 18.30 27.72
C ASP A 10 66.87 18.21 26.21
N SER A 11 67.82 18.76 25.44
CA SER A 11 67.67 19.17 24.04
C SER A 11 68.70 18.52 23.07
N THR A 12 68.40 18.35 21.77
CA THR A 12 69.05 17.42 20.81
C THR A 12 68.59 17.60 19.33
N LEU A 13 69.23 18.47 18.52
CA LEU A 13 69.93 18.06 17.28
C LEU A 13 70.05 16.52 17.10
N ILE A 14 69.93 15.92 15.91
CA ILE A 14 70.76 14.77 15.40
C ILE A 14 70.57 14.72 13.88
N ALA A 15 71.48 15.34 13.14
CA ALA A 15 71.48 15.27 11.68
C ALA A 15 71.67 13.87 11.06
N GLY A 16 71.93 13.84 9.76
CA GLY A 16 72.39 12.70 8.98
C GLY A 16 72.58 13.13 7.53
N TYR A 17 72.45 12.22 6.58
CA TYR A 17 72.39 12.62 5.16
C TYR A 17 70.93 12.89 4.77
N GLY A 18 70.52 14.13 5.09
CA GLY A 18 69.11 14.54 5.14
C GLY A 18 68.59 14.58 6.58
N SER A 19 69.12 13.74 7.48
CA SER A 19 68.61 13.58 8.86
C SER A 19 68.86 14.83 9.75
N THR A 20 68.13 15.09 10.87
CA THR A 20 68.08 16.37 11.70
C THR A 20 67.25 16.38 13.04
N GLN A 21 67.36 15.45 14.04
CA GLN A 21 66.74 15.53 15.43
C GLN A 21 66.82 16.98 16.02
N THR A 22 65.89 17.54 16.82
CA THR A 22 66.00 18.97 17.31
C THR A 22 65.30 19.28 18.63
N ALA A 23 65.94 19.02 19.78
CA ALA A 23 65.25 19.24 21.04
C ALA A 23 65.28 20.68 21.59
N GLY A 24 64.83 20.84 22.82
CA GLY A 24 64.60 22.02 23.64
C GLY A 24 64.25 21.47 25.02
N SER A 25 63.63 22.22 25.94
CA SER A 25 63.17 21.62 27.20
C SER A 25 62.24 20.43 26.91
N ASP A 26 62.79 19.22 27.06
CA ASP A 26 62.22 17.92 26.70
C ASP A 26 61.87 17.68 25.20
N SER A 27 62.38 18.47 24.23
CA SER A 27 61.93 18.50 22.80
C SER A 27 62.52 17.38 21.86
N SER A 28 62.54 17.50 20.49
CA SER A 28 63.40 16.78 19.47
C SER A 28 63.02 16.87 17.92
N LEU A 29 62.50 17.96 17.30
CA LEU A 29 62.09 18.05 15.84
C LEU A 29 63.11 17.41 14.85
N THR A 30 62.84 16.33 14.11
CA THR A 30 63.93 15.51 13.51
C THR A 30 64.31 15.73 12.03
N ALA A 31 65.23 14.90 11.50
CA ALA A 31 65.19 14.35 10.14
C ALA A 31 65.75 12.92 10.08
N GLY A 32 65.51 12.19 8.99
CA GLY A 32 66.12 10.94 8.54
C GLY A 32 66.70 11.09 7.13
N TYR A 33 66.99 9.99 6.42
CA TYR A 33 67.29 10.02 4.96
C TYR A 33 66.02 10.27 4.14
N GLY A 34 65.20 11.22 4.59
CA GLY A 34 63.76 11.15 4.48
C GLY A 34 63.10 11.69 5.74
N SER A 35 63.05 10.89 6.82
CA SER A 35 62.27 11.05 8.09
C SER A 35 62.45 12.38 8.83
N THR A 36 61.85 12.58 10.03
CA THR A 36 61.91 13.77 10.93
C THR A 36 61.20 13.58 12.28
N GLN A 37 61.21 12.41 12.95
CA GLN A 37 60.78 12.17 14.37
C GLN A 37 60.76 13.32 15.49
N THR A 38 60.23 13.04 16.68
CA THR A 38 60.67 13.66 17.98
C THR A 38 60.40 15.19 18.33
N ALA A 39 60.46 15.62 19.63
CA ALA A 39 59.58 16.54 20.47
C ALA A 39 59.54 18.13 20.59
N ARG A 40 58.62 18.69 21.45
CA ARG A 40 58.72 19.76 22.55
C ARG A 40 58.71 19.01 23.90
N LYS A 41 58.45 19.60 25.08
CA LYS A 41 57.95 18.87 26.26
C LYS A 41 56.69 18.05 25.97
N GLY A 42 56.92 16.87 25.38
CA GLY A 42 56.10 16.22 24.35
C GLY A 42 55.55 17.17 23.28
N SER A 43 56.08 17.23 22.04
CA SER A 43 55.44 17.81 20.81
C SER A 43 56.26 17.68 19.49
N ASP A 44 56.10 16.58 18.78
CA ASP A 44 57.18 15.97 18.03
C ASP A 44 57.17 16.19 16.51
N ILE A 45 57.53 17.41 16.08
CA ILE A 45 57.48 17.91 14.70
C ILE A 45 58.15 16.96 13.70
N THR A 46 57.34 16.25 12.88
CA THR A 46 57.82 15.13 12.07
C THR A 46 57.46 15.03 10.59
N ALA A 47 58.52 15.00 9.77
CA ALA A 47 58.64 14.90 8.31
C ALA A 47 59.30 13.62 7.77
N GLY A 48 59.41 13.53 6.43
CA GLY A 48 59.71 12.29 5.72
C GLY A 48 59.75 12.39 4.20
N TYR A 49 60.74 11.76 3.57
CA TYR A 49 60.46 10.75 2.53
C TYR A 49 60.13 9.42 3.25
N GLY A 50 59.09 9.43 4.10
CA GLY A 50 58.81 8.40 5.12
C GLY A 50 59.25 8.83 6.53
N SER A 51 58.27 9.01 7.42
CA SER A 51 58.37 9.73 8.72
C SER A 51 58.06 8.83 9.93
N THR A 52 58.38 9.26 11.16
CA THR A 52 58.05 8.47 12.39
C THR A 52 57.86 9.31 13.67
N GLY A 53 56.94 10.27 13.67
CA GLY A 53 56.78 11.26 14.75
C GLY A 53 56.01 10.74 15.96
N THR A 54 56.25 11.31 17.14
CA THR A 54 55.69 10.75 18.40
C THR A 54 55.38 11.82 19.47
N ALA A 55 54.37 12.64 19.25
CA ALA A 55 54.15 13.92 19.90
C ALA A 55 53.40 13.95 21.24
N GLY A 56 53.59 15.04 22.00
CA GLY A 56 52.71 15.48 23.09
C GLY A 56 51.84 16.69 22.68
N ALA A 57 51.60 17.66 23.57
CA ALA A 57 50.53 18.65 23.44
C ALA A 57 50.87 19.93 22.63
N ASP A 58 49.88 20.49 21.95
CA ASP A 58 49.90 21.73 21.14
C ASP A 58 50.68 21.60 19.80
N SER A 59 50.89 20.38 19.29
CA SER A 59 51.99 20.04 18.36
C SER A 59 51.81 20.48 16.90
N SER A 60 52.89 20.41 16.10
CA SER A 60 52.79 20.47 14.63
C SER A 60 53.74 19.51 13.93
N LEU A 61 53.23 18.52 13.19
CA LEU A 61 54.01 17.47 12.52
C LEU A 61 53.69 17.48 11.02
N ILE A 62 54.68 17.42 10.12
CA ILE A 62 54.45 17.51 8.66
C ILE A 62 55.28 16.48 7.90
N ALA A 63 54.66 15.42 7.38
CA ALA A 63 55.20 14.15 6.87
C ALA A 63 54.97 13.86 5.39
N GLY A 64 55.84 13.05 4.79
CA GLY A 64 55.67 12.52 3.43
C GLY A 64 55.12 11.09 3.39
N TYR A 65 55.59 10.28 2.44
CA TYR A 65 55.02 8.97 2.07
C TYR A 65 55.44 7.83 3.02
N GLY A 66 54.49 7.03 3.50
CA GLY A 66 54.76 5.86 4.36
C GLY A 66 55.10 6.23 5.80
N SER A 67 54.38 7.20 6.36
CA SER A 67 54.80 7.93 7.55
C SER A 67 53.97 7.62 8.79
N THR A 68 54.62 7.32 9.91
CA THR A 68 53.94 7.33 11.20
C THR A 68 54.10 8.70 11.87
N GLN A 69 53.04 9.19 12.51
CA GLN A 69 53.01 10.36 13.39
C GLN A 69 52.09 10.01 14.57
N THR A 70 52.48 10.34 15.79
CA THR A 70 51.62 10.34 16.99
C THR A 70 51.64 11.74 17.59
N ALA A 71 50.67 12.11 18.43
CA ALA A 71 50.58 13.37 19.15
C ALA A 71 49.70 13.31 20.40
N GLY A 72 49.84 14.35 21.23
CA GLY A 72 48.94 14.67 22.33
C GLY A 72 47.81 15.60 21.88
N TYR A 73 47.38 16.48 22.78
CA TYR A 73 46.28 17.44 22.61
C TYR A 73 46.64 18.60 21.66
N ASP A 74 45.66 19.39 21.20
CA ASP A 74 45.82 20.62 20.37
C ASP A 74 46.84 20.47 19.21
N SER A 75 46.88 19.29 18.59
CA SER A 75 48.00 18.88 17.73
C SER A 75 47.63 18.85 16.26
N THR A 76 48.45 19.50 15.44
CA THR A 76 48.35 19.51 13.97
C THR A 76 49.27 18.44 13.37
N LEU A 77 48.72 17.51 12.60
CA LEU A 77 49.46 16.45 11.92
C LEU A 77 49.14 16.51 10.43
N THR A 78 50.13 16.65 9.57
CA THR A 78 50.02 16.52 8.11
C THR A 78 50.89 15.37 7.65
N ALA A 79 50.41 14.47 6.80
CA ALA A 79 51.19 13.34 6.29
C ALA A 79 50.85 12.99 4.83
N GLY A 80 51.79 12.34 4.14
CA GLY A 80 51.62 11.86 2.76
C GLY A 80 50.82 10.56 2.67
N TYR A 81 50.97 9.87 1.54
CA TYR A 81 50.28 8.61 1.23
C TYR A 81 50.75 7.49 2.17
N GLY A 82 49.88 6.54 2.51
CA GLY A 82 50.23 5.34 3.29
C GLY A 82 50.65 5.65 4.72
N SER A 83 50.12 6.71 5.32
CA SER A 83 50.58 7.22 6.61
C SER A 83 49.69 6.79 7.78
N THR A 84 50.26 6.64 8.96
CA THR A 84 49.53 6.46 10.22
C THR A 84 49.68 7.72 11.06
N GLN A 85 48.57 8.32 11.48
CA GLN A 85 48.51 9.47 12.36
C GLN A 85 47.71 9.12 13.61
N THR A 86 48.21 9.51 14.76
CA THR A 86 47.49 9.44 16.05
C THR A 86 47.62 10.80 16.71
N ALA A 87 46.56 11.34 17.30
CA ALA A 87 46.61 12.48 18.19
C ALA A 87 45.70 12.24 19.39
N GLN A 88 45.69 13.15 20.36
CA GLN A 88 44.65 13.19 21.38
C GLN A 88 43.62 14.26 20.99
N GLN A 89 42.98 14.92 21.94
CA GLN A 89 41.84 15.81 21.68
C GLN A 89 42.24 17.14 21.01
N ASP A 90 41.27 17.96 20.60
CA ASP A 90 41.46 19.29 20.01
C ASP A 90 42.36 19.30 18.75
N SER A 91 42.54 18.16 18.08
CA SER A 91 43.65 17.93 17.13
C SER A 91 43.21 17.89 15.67
N THR A 92 44.06 18.37 14.76
CA THR A 92 43.80 18.41 13.31
C THR A 92 44.75 17.50 12.54
N LEU A 93 44.23 16.44 11.93
CA LEU A 93 44.97 15.42 11.19
C LEU A 93 44.63 15.52 9.69
N THR A 94 45.63 15.70 8.84
CA THR A 94 45.53 15.69 7.38
C THR A 94 46.43 14.61 6.80
N ALA A 95 45.91 13.68 6.01
CA ALA A 95 46.67 12.56 5.47
C ALA A 95 46.46 12.33 3.96
N GLY A 96 47.44 11.73 3.30
CA GLY A 96 47.32 11.26 1.92
C GLY A 96 46.44 10.01 1.78
N TYR A 97 46.40 9.46 0.57
CA TYR A 97 45.69 8.23 0.23
C TYR A 97 46.20 7.02 1.01
N GLY A 98 45.32 6.07 1.36
CA GLY A 98 45.69 4.82 2.04
C GLY A 98 46.16 5.02 3.47
N SER A 99 45.72 6.08 4.15
CA SER A 99 46.22 6.47 5.47
C SER A 99 45.26 6.10 6.60
N THR A 100 45.78 5.97 7.82
CA THR A 100 45.01 5.76 9.05
C THR A 100 45.20 6.96 9.96
N SER A 101 44.13 7.61 10.42
CA SER A 101 44.18 8.76 11.32
C SER A 101 43.30 8.51 12.54
N THR A 102 43.85 8.63 13.75
CA THR A 102 43.14 8.47 15.02
C THR A 102 43.29 9.75 15.85
N ALA A 103 42.21 10.29 16.42
CA ALA A 103 42.26 11.46 17.30
C ALA A 103 41.40 11.26 18.56
N GLY A 104 41.51 12.21 19.50
CA GLY A 104 40.60 12.35 20.64
C GLY A 104 39.28 13.02 20.23
N HIS A 105 38.63 13.66 21.20
CA HIS A 105 37.42 14.46 20.97
C HIS A 105 37.74 15.83 20.35
N ASP A 106 36.68 16.53 19.91
CA ASP A 106 36.73 17.89 19.35
C ASP A 106 37.79 18.04 18.24
N SER A 107 37.99 16.98 17.46
CA SER A 107 39.12 16.82 16.53
C SER A 107 38.67 16.77 15.06
N SER A 108 39.55 17.22 14.16
CA SER A 108 39.31 17.34 12.71
C SER A 108 40.24 16.40 11.93
N LEU A 109 39.68 15.50 11.12
CA LEU A 109 40.42 14.50 10.34
C LEU A 109 40.09 14.64 8.85
N ILE A 110 41.10 14.81 8.00
CA ILE A 110 40.98 14.90 6.53
C ILE A 110 41.91 13.87 5.90
N ALA A 111 41.41 13.01 5.00
CA ALA A 111 42.25 12.00 4.34
C ALA A 111 41.86 11.68 2.89
N GLY A 112 42.82 11.17 2.11
CA GLY A 112 42.63 10.74 0.72
C GLY A 112 41.79 9.46 0.57
N TYR A 113 41.78 8.87 -0.63
CA TYR A 113 41.00 7.65 -0.90
C TYR A 113 41.60 6.44 -0.17
N GLY A 114 40.76 5.46 0.20
CA GLY A 114 41.19 4.23 0.87
C GLY A 114 41.67 4.44 2.31
N SER A 115 41.18 5.49 2.99
CA SER A 115 41.70 5.91 4.30
C SER A 115 40.77 5.48 5.44
N THR A 116 41.33 5.34 6.65
CA THR A 116 40.60 5.04 7.88
C THR A 116 40.71 6.21 8.85
N GLN A 117 39.61 6.65 9.43
CA GLN A 117 39.54 7.74 10.41
C GLN A 117 38.78 7.31 11.66
N THR A 118 39.34 7.59 12.82
CA THR A 118 38.73 7.34 14.13
C THR A 118 38.85 8.59 15.01
N ALA A 119 37.78 9.03 15.65
CA ALA A 119 37.81 10.15 16.60
C ALA A 119 36.88 9.93 17.79
N GLY A 120 36.97 10.84 18.77
CA GLY A 120 36.06 10.94 19.91
C GLY A 120 34.73 11.61 19.55
N TYR A 121 34.12 12.28 20.52
CA TYR A 121 32.90 13.09 20.33
C TYR A 121 33.21 14.44 19.67
N ASN A 122 32.17 15.18 19.25
CA ASN A 122 32.25 16.50 18.61
C ASN A 122 33.19 16.59 17.39
N SER A 123 33.49 15.46 16.74
CA SER A 123 34.62 15.37 15.80
C SER A 123 34.17 15.43 14.34
N VAL A 124 35.03 15.98 13.48
CA VAL A 124 34.75 16.19 12.05
C VAL A 124 35.67 15.29 11.22
N LEU A 125 35.09 14.39 10.43
CA LEU A 125 35.82 13.41 9.62
C LEU A 125 35.49 13.62 8.14
N THR A 126 36.51 13.82 7.31
CA THR A 126 36.40 13.97 5.85
C THR A 126 37.30 12.98 5.12
N THR A 127 36.72 12.14 4.25
CA THR A 127 37.43 11.16 3.43
C THR A 127 36.93 11.13 1.99
N GLY A 128 37.78 10.66 1.06
CA GLY A 128 37.36 10.36 -0.31
C GLY A 128 36.90 8.91 -0.50
N TYR A 129 36.97 8.40 -1.74
CA TYR A 129 36.47 7.07 -2.12
C TYR A 129 36.99 5.91 -1.28
N GLY A 130 36.15 4.90 -1.04
CA GLY A 130 36.55 3.61 -0.45
C GLY A 130 37.08 3.71 0.98
N SER A 131 36.56 4.64 1.78
CA SER A 131 37.13 5.01 3.08
C SER A 131 36.24 4.64 4.26
N THR A 132 36.82 4.59 5.46
CA THR A 132 36.13 4.22 6.70
C THR A 132 36.24 5.35 7.72
N GLN A 133 35.13 5.69 8.37
CA GLN A 133 35.05 6.76 9.37
C GLN A 133 34.27 6.30 10.60
N THR A 134 34.85 6.52 11.78
CA THR A 134 34.22 6.28 13.09
C THR A 134 34.40 7.51 13.97
N ALA A 135 33.31 8.05 14.51
CA ALA A 135 33.35 9.04 15.59
C ALA A 135 32.39 8.63 16.71
N GLN A 136 32.41 9.35 17.82
CA GLN A 136 31.45 9.17 18.91
C GLN A 136 30.28 10.16 18.72
N GLU A 137 29.73 10.70 19.80
CA GLU A 137 28.52 11.53 19.79
C GLU A 137 28.76 12.93 19.18
N SER A 138 27.66 13.56 18.75
CA SER A 138 27.58 14.91 18.17
C SER A 138 28.60 15.19 17.07
N SER A 139 28.88 14.19 16.23
CA SER A 139 30.00 14.19 15.27
C SER A 139 29.52 14.23 13.81
N SER A 140 30.40 14.71 12.91
CA SER A 140 30.08 14.95 11.49
C SER A 140 31.03 14.17 10.58
N LEU A 141 30.48 13.28 9.75
CA LEU A 141 31.21 12.36 8.88
C LEU A 141 30.84 12.61 7.42
N THR A 142 31.84 12.93 6.59
CA THR A 142 31.70 13.09 5.13
C THR A 142 32.64 12.14 4.40
N ALA A 143 32.10 11.27 3.55
CA ALA A 143 32.86 10.24 2.84
C ALA A 143 32.56 10.17 1.33
N GLY A 144 33.52 9.66 0.53
CA GLY A 144 33.36 9.43 -0.90
C GLY A 144 32.47 8.23 -1.25
N TYR A 145 32.49 7.77 -2.50
CA TYR A 145 31.70 6.59 -2.91
C TYR A 145 32.37 5.31 -2.39
N GLY A 146 31.58 4.28 -2.08
CA GLY A 146 32.04 2.98 -1.58
C GLY A 146 32.53 3.05 -0.12
N SER A 147 32.03 3.99 0.66
CA SER A 147 32.59 4.32 1.99
C SER A 147 31.68 3.92 3.14
N THR A 148 32.24 3.82 4.34
CA THR A 148 31.51 3.47 5.57
C THR A 148 31.68 4.55 6.62
N SER A 149 30.58 5.07 7.16
CA SER A 149 30.54 6.10 8.20
C SER A 149 29.74 5.62 9.40
N THR A 150 30.28 5.75 10.61
CA THR A 150 29.62 5.41 11.89
C THR A 150 29.80 6.53 12.91
N ALA A 151 28.72 7.00 13.54
CA ALA A 151 28.77 7.99 14.61
C ALA A 151 27.76 7.72 15.74
N GLY A 152 27.79 8.52 16.80
CA GLY A 152 26.93 8.38 17.97
C GLY A 152 25.59 9.11 17.86
N HIS A 153 25.09 9.54 19.03
CA HIS A 153 23.95 10.45 19.23
C HIS A 153 24.14 11.79 18.49
N GLU A 154 23.04 12.46 18.09
CA GLU A 154 23.01 13.80 17.47
C GLU A 154 24.04 14.02 16.34
N SER A 155 24.30 12.97 15.56
CA SER A 155 25.40 12.94 14.59
C SER A 155 24.92 12.98 13.14
N THR A 156 25.76 13.51 12.26
CA THR A 156 25.44 13.73 10.84
C THR A 156 26.39 12.94 9.94
N LEU A 157 25.84 12.14 9.03
CA LEU A 157 26.60 11.32 8.09
C LEU A 157 26.22 11.66 6.64
N THR A 158 27.21 11.96 5.81
CA THR A 158 27.09 12.17 4.36
C THR A 158 28.04 11.25 3.62
N ALA A 159 27.56 10.46 2.65
CA ALA A 159 28.37 9.49 1.93
C ALA A 159 27.92 9.30 0.48
N GLY A 160 28.86 8.90 -0.39
CA GLY A 160 28.61 8.75 -1.83
C GLY A 160 27.79 7.50 -2.21
N TYR A 161 27.85 7.14 -3.49
CA TYR A 161 27.23 5.92 -4.03
C TYR A 161 27.87 4.68 -3.41
N GLY A 162 27.14 3.57 -3.26
CA GLY A 162 27.65 2.31 -2.71
C GLY A 162 28.08 2.38 -1.24
N SER A 163 27.52 3.30 -0.44
CA SER A 163 28.05 3.63 0.89
C SER A 163 27.13 3.20 2.04
N THR A 164 27.69 3.00 3.23
CA THR A 164 26.97 2.57 4.43
C THR A 164 27.09 3.61 5.54
N GLN A 165 25.98 3.87 6.24
CA GLN A 165 25.88 4.89 7.28
C GLN A 165 25.10 4.38 8.49
N THR A 166 25.64 4.62 9.68
CA THR A 166 25.04 4.24 10.96
C THR A 166 25.19 5.37 11.99
N ALA A 167 24.10 5.77 12.66
CA ALA A 167 24.17 6.73 13.76
C ALA A 167 23.14 6.48 14.87
N GLY A 168 23.23 7.26 15.95
CA GLY A 168 22.34 7.17 17.12
C GLY A 168 20.97 7.85 16.96
N TYR A 169 20.41 8.25 18.10
CA TYR A 169 19.22 9.07 18.26
C TYR A 169 19.49 10.53 17.82
N LYS A 170 18.47 11.23 17.30
CA LYS A 170 18.55 12.58 16.71
C LYS A 170 19.58 12.75 15.58
N SER A 171 19.83 11.67 14.84
CA SER A 171 20.89 11.63 13.86
C SER A 171 20.36 11.68 12.42
N THR A 172 21.16 12.26 11.52
CA THR A 172 20.80 12.49 10.12
C THR A 172 21.75 11.75 9.19
N LEU A 173 21.20 10.93 8.29
CA LEU A 173 21.99 10.07 7.39
C LEU A 173 21.57 10.29 5.93
N THR A 174 22.51 10.76 5.11
CA THR A 174 22.33 10.98 3.67
C THR A 174 23.39 10.20 2.87
N ALA A 175 22.96 9.14 2.17
CA ALA A 175 23.83 8.28 1.35
C ALA A 175 23.48 8.33 -0.16
N GLY A 176 24.31 7.75 -1.02
CA GLY A 176 24.10 7.75 -2.47
C GLY A 176 23.18 6.63 -3.00
N TYR A 177 23.36 6.28 -4.28
CA TYR A 177 22.69 5.12 -4.89
C TYR A 177 23.38 3.83 -4.41
N GLY A 178 22.65 2.73 -4.22
CA GLY A 178 23.16 1.42 -3.79
C GLY A 178 23.68 1.44 -2.36
N SER A 179 23.04 2.23 -1.50
CA SER A 179 23.58 2.64 -0.19
C SER A 179 22.62 2.34 0.97
N ASN A 180 23.13 2.29 2.18
CA ASN A 180 22.36 1.94 3.37
C ASN A 180 22.51 2.98 4.47
N SER A 181 21.39 3.39 5.06
CA SER A 181 21.30 4.41 6.10
C SER A 181 20.49 3.83 7.28
N THR A 182 21.01 3.86 8.51
CA THR A 182 20.28 3.36 9.70
C THR A 182 20.55 4.19 10.97
N ALA A 183 19.50 4.60 11.67
CA ALA A 183 19.59 5.50 12.83
C ALA A 183 18.49 5.26 13.88
N GLY A 184 18.66 5.90 15.04
CA GLY A 184 17.76 5.79 16.19
C GLY A 184 16.43 6.54 16.03
N HIS A 185 15.89 7.00 17.16
CA HIS A 185 14.66 7.79 17.23
C HIS A 185 14.92 9.30 17.07
N GLU A 186 13.90 10.07 16.73
CA GLU A 186 13.97 11.48 16.27
C GLU A 186 14.99 11.69 15.12
N SER A 187 15.18 10.66 14.28
CA SER A 187 16.23 10.60 13.25
C SER A 187 15.68 10.58 11.82
N SER A 188 16.42 11.13 10.85
CA SER A 188 15.98 11.25 9.45
C SER A 188 16.97 10.64 8.48
N LEU A 189 16.47 9.83 7.52
CA LEU A 189 17.33 9.00 6.68
C LEU A 189 16.97 8.97 5.20
N ILE A 190 18.01 9.13 4.40
CA ILE A 190 17.97 9.48 2.98
C ILE A 190 19.07 8.71 2.23
N ALA A 191 18.74 8.18 1.06
CA ALA A 191 19.58 7.44 0.11
C ALA A 191 18.85 7.17 -1.22
N GLY A 192 19.60 6.84 -2.29
CA GLY A 192 19.11 6.80 -3.68
C GLY A 192 18.62 5.43 -4.23
N TYR A 193 18.98 5.13 -5.48
CA TYR A 193 18.55 3.90 -6.19
C TYR A 193 18.98 2.64 -5.44
N GLY A 194 18.06 1.71 -5.19
CA GLY A 194 18.44 0.45 -4.57
C GLY A 194 18.83 0.59 -3.09
N SER A 195 18.58 1.75 -2.50
CA SER A 195 19.11 2.14 -1.20
C SER A 195 18.06 2.00 -0.09
N THR A 196 18.51 1.69 1.12
CA THR A 196 17.65 1.31 2.25
C THR A 196 17.88 2.22 3.45
N GLN A 197 16.84 2.90 3.95
CA GLN A 197 16.94 3.95 4.96
C GLN A 197 15.90 3.73 6.09
N ILE A 198 16.36 3.60 7.34
CA ILE A 198 15.60 3.00 8.47
C ILE A 198 15.76 3.81 9.77
N ALA A 199 14.64 4.05 10.49
CA ALA A 199 14.44 5.13 11.46
C ALA A 199 13.50 4.73 12.63
N GLY A 200 13.52 5.47 13.75
CA GLY A 200 12.76 5.19 14.99
C GLY A 200 11.42 5.94 15.22
N TYR A 201 11.19 6.48 16.44
CA TYR A 201 10.00 7.32 16.76
C TYR A 201 10.18 8.73 16.21
N GLU A 202 9.12 9.41 15.76
CA GLU A 202 9.23 10.71 15.06
C GLU A 202 10.33 10.72 13.96
N SER A 203 10.45 9.61 13.21
CA SER A 203 11.62 9.37 12.37
C SER A 203 11.25 8.89 10.97
N THR A 204 12.10 9.19 9.99
CA THR A 204 11.77 9.05 8.56
C THR A 204 12.49 7.87 7.91
N LEU A 205 11.74 6.77 7.69
CA LEU A 205 12.15 5.61 6.88
C LEU A 205 11.91 5.90 5.38
N THR A 206 12.84 5.47 4.53
CA THR A 206 12.88 5.66 3.07
C THR A 206 13.61 4.44 2.47
N ALA A 207 13.04 3.50 1.71
CA ALA A 207 13.82 2.27 1.39
C ALA A 207 13.39 1.38 0.20
N GLY A 208 14.40 0.77 -0.45
CA GLY A 208 14.40 -0.59 -1.01
C GLY A 208 15.03 -0.71 -2.41
N TYR A 209 14.94 -1.90 -3.02
CA TYR A 209 15.56 -2.19 -4.32
C TYR A 209 14.86 -1.46 -5.48
N GLY A 210 15.32 -0.24 -5.79
CA GLY A 210 14.56 0.69 -6.64
C GLY A 210 13.24 1.10 -5.98
N SER A 211 13.24 1.19 -4.66
CA SER A 211 12.04 1.37 -3.82
C SER A 211 12.26 2.55 -2.87
N SER A 212 11.17 3.12 -2.38
CA SER A 212 11.18 4.32 -1.54
C SER A 212 10.11 4.21 -0.47
N LEU A 213 10.38 4.80 0.69
CA LEU A 213 9.42 5.02 1.78
C LEU A 213 9.43 6.53 2.11
N THR A 214 8.59 7.03 3.01
CA THR A 214 8.74 8.34 3.67
C THR A 214 7.91 8.39 4.95
N ALA A 215 8.54 8.23 6.12
CA ALA A 215 7.84 8.22 7.42
C ALA A 215 7.80 9.58 8.15
N GLN A 216 6.62 9.93 8.68
CA GLN A 216 6.34 11.17 9.41
C GLN A 216 6.12 10.89 10.92
N GLU A 217 5.62 11.86 11.69
CA GLU A 217 5.44 11.75 13.15
C GLU A 217 4.73 10.44 13.56
N ASN A 218 5.30 9.70 14.51
CA ASN A 218 4.81 8.39 14.99
C ASN A 218 4.43 7.38 13.88
N SER A 219 5.01 7.52 12.69
CA SER A 219 4.66 6.74 11.50
C SER A 219 5.75 5.75 11.16
N SER A 220 5.38 4.64 10.51
CA SER A 220 6.30 3.53 10.22
C SER A 220 6.02 2.94 8.84
N LEU A 221 7.08 2.67 8.07
CA LEU A 221 6.99 2.33 6.65
C LEU A 221 8.01 1.25 6.31
N THR A 222 7.71 0.30 5.40
CA THR A 222 8.52 -0.91 5.20
C THR A 222 8.29 -1.62 3.85
N ALA A 223 9.18 -1.37 2.87
CA ALA A 223 8.98 -1.73 1.45
C ALA A 223 9.87 -2.86 0.95
N GLY A 224 9.29 -3.71 0.11
CA GLY A 224 9.99 -4.59 -0.81
C GLY A 224 10.41 -3.90 -2.12
N TYR A 225 11.18 -4.64 -2.92
CA TYR A 225 11.67 -4.28 -4.27
C TYR A 225 10.66 -3.50 -5.13
N GLY A 226 11.09 -2.46 -5.85
CA GLY A 226 10.24 -1.62 -6.72
C GLY A 226 9.05 -0.90 -6.06
N SER A 227 8.90 -0.93 -4.73
CA SER A 227 7.71 -0.38 -4.04
C SER A 227 7.88 1.08 -3.63
N THR A 228 6.78 1.79 -3.45
CA THR A 228 6.76 3.20 -3.02
C THR A 228 5.75 3.39 -1.91
N GLU A 229 6.17 3.83 -0.73
CA GLU A 229 5.27 4.15 0.38
C GLU A 229 5.46 5.60 0.84
N LEU A 230 4.36 6.21 1.28
CA LEU A 230 4.33 7.57 1.81
C LEU A 230 3.25 7.65 2.90
N ALA A 231 3.65 8.01 4.13
CA ALA A 231 2.71 8.13 5.25
C ALA A 231 2.77 9.51 5.87
N GLY A 232 1.60 10.10 6.09
CA GLY A 232 1.41 11.14 7.09
C GLY A 232 1.33 10.59 8.52
N TYR A 233 1.00 11.48 9.44
CA TYR A 233 0.99 11.31 10.90
C TYR A 233 0.33 10.04 11.42
N SER A 234 0.97 9.42 12.42
CA SER A 234 0.55 8.20 13.13
C SER A 234 0.15 7.03 12.20
N SER A 235 0.68 6.98 10.97
CA SER A 235 0.25 6.02 9.95
C SER A 235 1.30 4.93 9.72
N SER A 236 0.84 3.72 9.42
CA SER A 236 1.69 2.53 9.28
C SER A 236 1.48 1.88 7.90
N LEU A 237 2.54 1.82 7.10
CA LEU A 237 2.52 1.23 5.76
C LEU A 237 3.54 0.09 5.67
N ILE A 238 3.23 -0.88 4.82
CA ILE A 238 3.99 -2.11 4.61
C ILE A 238 3.70 -2.57 3.17
N ALA A 239 4.63 -2.32 2.24
CA ALA A 239 4.47 -2.65 0.82
C ALA A 239 5.29 -3.86 0.40
N GLY A 240 4.62 -4.91 -0.05
CA GLY A 240 5.23 -5.97 -0.84
C GLY A 240 5.63 -5.46 -2.23
N TYR A 241 6.68 -6.09 -2.80
CA TYR A 241 7.19 -5.97 -4.17
C TYR A 241 6.30 -5.21 -5.19
N GLY A 242 6.80 -4.10 -5.74
CA GLY A 242 6.21 -3.35 -6.84
C GLY A 242 4.94 -2.58 -6.47
N SER A 243 4.64 -2.43 -5.18
CA SER A 243 3.37 -1.83 -4.72
C SER A 243 3.53 -0.34 -4.39
N SER A 244 2.45 0.42 -4.54
CA SER A 244 2.40 1.84 -4.19
C SER A 244 1.40 2.08 -3.05
N GLN A 245 1.80 2.72 -1.97
CA GLN A 245 0.94 3.01 -0.83
C GLN A 245 1.05 4.47 -0.38
N THR A 246 -0.10 5.11 -0.14
CA THR A 246 -0.18 6.48 0.37
C THR A 246 -1.19 6.56 1.51
N ALA A 247 -0.75 6.96 2.70
CA ALA A 247 -1.62 7.16 3.86
C ALA A 247 -1.57 8.60 4.36
N GLY A 248 -2.71 9.14 4.77
CA GLY A 248 -2.81 10.43 5.46
C GLY A 248 -2.63 10.31 6.97
N TYR A 249 -3.71 10.43 7.74
CA TYR A 249 -3.69 10.48 9.21
C TYR A 249 -4.19 9.18 9.85
N GLU A 250 -3.53 8.69 10.91
CA GLU A 250 -3.89 7.46 11.66
C GLU A 250 -4.32 6.28 10.77
N SER A 251 -3.65 6.12 9.64
CA SER A 251 -4.08 5.21 8.58
C SER A 251 -3.10 4.05 8.40
N THR A 252 -3.64 2.84 8.27
CA THR A 252 -2.85 1.60 8.25
C THR A 252 -3.06 0.86 6.93
N LEU A 253 -2.00 0.71 6.12
CA LEU A 253 -2.10 0.10 4.79
C LEU A 253 -1.10 -1.07 4.68
N THR A 254 -1.58 -2.25 4.28
CA THR A 254 -0.71 -3.42 4.05
C THR A 254 -0.90 -3.95 2.64
N ALA A 255 0.12 -3.88 1.78
CA ALA A 255 0.05 -4.27 0.37
C ALA A 255 0.81 -5.57 0.09
N GLY A 256 0.18 -6.52 -0.56
CA GLY A 256 0.82 -7.62 -1.28
C GLY A 256 1.33 -7.15 -2.66
N TYR A 257 2.10 -8.00 -3.34
CA TYR A 257 2.77 -7.71 -4.62
C TYR A 257 1.93 -6.90 -5.63
N GLY A 258 2.50 -5.85 -6.22
CA GLY A 258 1.92 -5.07 -7.31
C GLY A 258 0.62 -4.34 -6.98
N SER A 259 0.34 -4.09 -5.71
CA SER A 259 -0.91 -3.45 -5.27
C SER A 259 -0.78 -1.92 -5.21
N THR A 260 -1.90 -1.22 -5.34
CA THR A 260 -1.94 0.23 -5.12
C THR A 260 -2.96 0.56 -4.03
N GLN A 261 -2.54 1.25 -2.97
CA GLN A 261 -3.41 1.60 -1.85
C GLN A 261 -3.33 3.09 -1.47
N MET A 262 -4.48 3.67 -1.16
CA MET A 262 -4.61 5.07 -0.78
C MET A 262 -5.61 5.22 0.39
N ALA A 263 -5.18 5.82 1.49
CA ALA A 263 -6.01 6.08 2.67
C ALA A 263 -5.96 7.54 3.08
N GLU A 264 -7.11 8.16 3.36
CA GLU A 264 -7.16 9.57 3.77
C GLU A 264 -6.95 9.77 5.28
N HIS A 265 -7.77 9.13 6.12
CA HIS A 265 -7.86 9.44 7.56
C HIS A 265 -8.51 8.28 8.34
N SER A 266 -7.92 7.90 9.48
CA SER A 266 -8.38 6.85 10.41
C SER A 266 -8.89 5.59 9.69
N SER A 267 -8.20 5.19 8.62
CA SER A 267 -8.66 4.18 7.67
C SER A 267 -7.67 3.04 7.51
N SER A 268 -8.19 1.83 7.35
CA SER A 268 -7.40 0.60 7.29
C SER A 268 -7.61 -0.12 5.96
N LEU A 269 -6.53 -0.37 5.23
CA LEU A 269 -6.56 -1.06 3.95
C LEU A 269 -5.61 -2.25 3.97
N ILE A 270 -6.10 -3.38 3.46
CA ILE A 270 -5.32 -4.57 3.19
C ILE A 270 -5.53 -4.92 1.71
N ALA A 271 -4.46 -5.10 0.94
CA ALA A 271 -4.54 -5.51 -0.46
C ALA A 271 -3.73 -6.77 -0.73
N GLY A 272 -4.35 -7.77 -1.34
CA GLY A 272 -3.68 -8.93 -1.93
C GLY A 272 -3.10 -8.60 -3.31
N TYR A 273 -2.41 -9.57 -3.92
CA TYR A 273 -1.70 -9.43 -5.19
C TYR A 273 -2.49 -8.63 -6.26
N GLY A 274 -1.85 -7.61 -6.85
CA GLY A 274 -2.37 -6.85 -7.99
C GLY A 274 -3.65 -6.07 -7.72
N SER A 275 -3.94 -5.72 -6.46
CA SER A 275 -5.23 -5.17 -6.07
C SER A 275 -5.18 -3.67 -5.80
N THR A 276 -6.31 -2.99 -5.95
CA THR A 276 -6.41 -1.53 -5.81
C THR A 276 -7.40 -1.14 -4.71
N GLY A 277 -6.93 -0.45 -3.67
CA GLY A 277 -7.76 -0.03 -2.53
C GLY A 277 -7.70 1.48 -2.30
N THR A 278 -8.85 2.15 -2.29
CA THR A 278 -8.96 3.59 -2.04
C THR A 278 -9.98 3.86 -0.94
N ALA A 279 -9.52 4.32 0.22
CA ALA A 279 -10.35 4.57 1.40
C ALA A 279 -10.39 6.05 1.77
N GLY A 280 -11.56 6.67 1.63
CA GLY A 280 -11.88 7.87 2.38
C GLY A 280 -12.24 7.58 3.85
N GLN A 281 -12.45 8.65 4.60
CA GLN A 281 -12.66 8.73 6.05
C GLN A 281 -13.31 7.50 6.75
N ASP A 282 -12.74 7.11 7.89
CA ASP A 282 -13.26 6.06 8.81
C ASP A 282 -13.57 4.70 8.14
N SER A 283 -12.86 4.33 7.07
CA SER A 283 -13.21 3.17 6.24
C SER A 283 -12.25 1.99 6.42
N SER A 284 -12.77 0.78 6.17
CA SER A 284 -11.97 -0.44 6.18
C SER A 284 -12.17 -1.23 4.88
N LEU A 285 -11.07 -1.53 4.19
CA LEU A 285 -11.05 -2.19 2.88
C LEU A 285 -10.13 -3.42 2.93
N ILE A 286 -10.61 -4.55 2.43
CA ILE A 286 -9.85 -5.79 2.32
C ILE A 286 -9.96 -6.31 0.89
N ALA A 287 -8.91 -6.15 0.08
CA ALA A 287 -8.83 -6.68 -1.26
C ALA A 287 -8.20 -8.07 -1.29
N GLY A 288 -8.93 -9.07 -1.78
CA GLY A 288 -8.33 -10.26 -2.36
C GLY A 288 -7.84 -10.00 -3.80
N TYR A 289 -7.15 -11.00 -4.36
CA TYR A 289 -6.42 -10.95 -5.64
C TYR A 289 -7.16 -10.19 -6.76
N GLY A 290 -6.48 -9.21 -7.35
CA GLY A 290 -6.96 -8.46 -8.52
C GLY A 290 -8.27 -7.70 -8.31
N SER A 291 -8.67 -7.45 -7.05
CA SER A 291 -9.90 -6.73 -6.75
C SER A 291 -9.68 -5.22 -6.63
N SER A 292 -10.72 -4.44 -6.95
CA SER A 292 -10.73 -2.98 -6.81
C SER A 292 -11.80 -2.53 -5.82
N LEU A 293 -11.42 -1.74 -4.81
CA LEU A 293 -12.29 -1.33 -3.71
C LEU A 293 -12.18 0.18 -3.49
N THR A 294 -13.32 0.87 -3.56
CA THR A 294 -13.40 2.31 -3.33
C THR A 294 -14.43 2.62 -2.26
N SER A 295 -13.97 3.12 -1.11
CA SER A 295 -14.82 3.57 -0.01
C SER A 295 -14.88 5.08 0.07
N GLY A 296 -16.09 5.63 0.21
CA GLY A 296 -16.33 7.02 0.58
C GLY A 296 -16.10 7.25 2.07
N VAL A 297 -17.15 7.09 2.89
CA VAL A 297 -17.09 7.39 4.32
C VAL A 297 -17.71 6.28 5.17
N ARG A 298 -17.05 5.92 6.28
CA ARG A 298 -17.55 4.97 7.30
C ARG A 298 -18.09 3.68 6.70
N SER A 299 -17.41 3.17 5.67
CA SER A 299 -17.86 2.03 4.89
C SER A 299 -16.81 0.91 4.89
N PHE A 300 -17.33 -0.31 4.82
CA PHE A 300 -16.59 -1.55 5.04
C PHE A 300 -16.68 -2.37 3.76
N LEU A 301 -15.55 -2.65 3.13
CA LEU A 301 -15.49 -3.36 1.86
C LEU A 301 -14.57 -4.57 2.00
N THR A 302 -15.01 -5.73 1.55
CA THR A 302 -14.21 -6.95 1.54
C THR A 302 -14.43 -7.67 0.22
N ALA A 303 -13.41 -7.72 -0.62
CA ALA A 303 -13.45 -8.29 -1.96
C ALA A 303 -12.68 -9.61 -2.05
N GLY A 304 -13.12 -10.50 -2.93
CA GLY A 304 -12.53 -11.81 -3.18
C GLY A 304 -11.54 -11.76 -4.34
N TYR A 305 -11.84 -12.53 -5.39
CA TYR A 305 -11.06 -12.53 -6.64
C TYR A 305 -11.77 -11.67 -7.70
N GLY A 306 -11.03 -10.75 -8.33
CA GLY A 306 -11.54 -9.95 -9.46
C GLY A 306 -12.77 -9.09 -9.15
N SER A 307 -13.07 -8.85 -7.87
CA SER A 307 -14.28 -8.13 -7.46
C SER A 307 -14.08 -6.63 -7.55
N ASN A 308 -15.15 -5.91 -7.91
CA ASN A 308 -15.13 -4.45 -7.98
C ASN A 308 -16.17 -3.89 -7.02
N GLN A 309 -15.74 -3.28 -5.91
CA GLN A 309 -16.59 -2.80 -4.82
C GLN A 309 -16.55 -1.28 -4.70
N ILE A 310 -17.71 -0.62 -4.69
CA ILE A 310 -17.84 0.83 -4.53
C ILE A 310 -18.86 1.14 -3.44
N ALA A 311 -18.41 1.71 -2.32
CA ALA A 311 -19.23 1.97 -1.14
C ALA A 311 -19.30 3.47 -0.85
N SER A 312 -20.50 4.02 -0.67
CA SER A 312 -20.66 5.47 -0.49
C SER A 312 -20.62 5.90 0.99
N TYR A 313 -21.57 5.43 1.82
CA TYR A 313 -21.74 5.95 3.17
C TYR A 313 -22.42 4.95 4.11
N GLY A 314 -21.76 4.59 5.22
CA GLY A 314 -22.30 3.61 6.17
C GLY A 314 -22.62 2.27 5.49
N SER A 315 -21.85 1.94 4.45
CA SER A 315 -22.11 0.86 3.49
C SER A 315 -21.24 -0.36 3.81
N SER A 316 -21.74 -1.57 3.56
CA SER A 316 -21.00 -2.82 3.88
C SER A 316 -20.97 -3.81 2.72
N LEU A 317 -19.89 -3.84 1.95
CA LEU A 317 -19.76 -4.63 0.73
C LEU A 317 -18.95 -5.91 0.97
N ILE A 318 -19.42 -7.08 0.50
CA ILE A 318 -18.74 -8.37 0.67
C ILE A 318 -18.77 -9.20 -0.63
N ALA A 319 -17.63 -9.54 -1.22
CA ALA A 319 -17.52 -10.06 -2.59
C ALA A 319 -16.80 -11.40 -2.78
N GLY A 320 -17.25 -12.12 -3.81
CA GLY A 320 -16.61 -13.30 -4.36
C GLY A 320 -16.06 -13.06 -5.77
N HIS A 321 -16.14 -14.08 -6.63
CA HIS A 321 -15.56 -14.07 -7.97
C HIS A 321 -16.30 -13.12 -8.93
N ASP A 322 -15.55 -12.28 -9.66
CA ASP A 322 -16.04 -11.30 -10.66
C ASP A 322 -17.19 -10.41 -10.14
N SER A 323 -17.20 -10.20 -8.84
CA SER A 323 -18.32 -9.62 -8.10
C SER A 323 -18.33 -8.08 -8.18
N VAL A 324 -19.10 -7.49 -9.10
CA VAL A 324 -19.35 -6.04 -9.19
C VAL A 324 -20.42 -5.59 -8.17
N GLN A 325 -20.04 -4.74 -7.21
CA GLN A 325 -20.84 -4.36 -6.04
C GLN A 325 -20.83 -2.85 -5.80
N ILE A 326 -21.99 -2.23 -5.56
CA ILE A 326 -22.12 -0.77 -5.53
C ILE A 326 -23.15 -0.34 -4.48
N ALA A 327 -22.76 -0.12 -3.21
CA ALA A 327 -23.71 0.19 -2.12
C ALA A 327 -23.81 1.66 -1.74
N GLY A 328 -25.00 2.22 -1.93
CA GLY A 328 -25.41 3.52 -1.39
C GLY A 328 -25.75 3.49 0.11
N HIS A 329 -26.08 4.67 0.65
CA HIS A 329 -26.33 4.94 2.07
C HIS A 329 -27.01 3.79 2.85
N LYS A 330 -26.31 3.27 3.88
CA LYS A 330 -26.79 2.21 4.80
C LYS A 330 -27.35 0.97 4.08
N SER A 331 -26.76 0.66 2.94
CA SER A 331 -26.93 -0.60 2.23
C SER A 331 -25.68 -1.44 2.46
N MET A 332 -25.83 -2.74 2.71
CA MET A 332 -24.77 -3.67 2.31
C MET A 332 -24.63 -3.65 0.77
N LEU A 333 -23.63 -4.26 0.14
CA LEU A 333 -23.88 -5.00 -1.11
C LEU A 333 -23.03 -6.31 -1.19
N ILE A 334 -23.50 -7.33 -1.91
CA ILE A 334 -23.03 -8.73 -1.82
C ILE A 334 -23.22 -9.41 -3.20
N ALA A 335 -22.38 -9.04 -4.16
CA ALA A 335 -22.75 -8.76 -5.55
C ALA A 335 -21.87 -9.32 -6.73
N GLY A 336 -21.94 -8.78 -7.97
CA GLY A 336 -21.73 -9.52 -9.25
C GLY A 336 -22.74 -9.38 -10.44
N LYS A 337 -22.32 -9.65 -11.68
CA LYS A 337 -23.22 -9.93 -12.84
C LYS A 337 -22.75 -11.20 -13.54
N GLY A 338 -23.66 -12.11 -13.92
CA GLY A 338 -23.31 -13.54 -14.01
C GLY A 338 -23.09 -14.13 -12.60
N SER A 339 -23.65 -13.45 -11.61
CA SER A 339 -23.42 -13.61 -10.16
C SER A 339 -24.52 -12.80 -9.43
N SER A 340 -24.33 -12.35 -8.19
CA SER A 340 -25.41 -11.77 -7.37
C SER A 340 -25.42 -10.24 -7.39
N GLN A 341 -26.44 -9.48 -6.95
CA GLN A 341 -26.20 -8.16 -6.33
C GLN A 341 -27.33 -7.86 -5.36
N THR A 342 -26.92 -7.43 -4.16
CA THR A 342 -27.58 -7.87 -2.94
C THR A 342 -27.13 -6.99 -1.78
N ALA A 343 -27.88 -5.99 -1.34
CA ALA A 343 -27.69 -5.25 -0.09
C ALA A 343 -28.17 -5.99 1.19
N GLY A 344 -28.90 -5.29 2.08
CA GLY A 344 -29.54 -5.82 3.29
C GLY A 344 -31.02 -5.45 3.40
N SER A 345 -31.63 -5.64 4.57
CA SER A 345 -33.06 -5.38 4.78
C SER A 345 -33.38 -3.89 4.95
N ARG A 346 -34.50 -3.40 4.35
CA ARG A 346 -34.76 -2.00 3.97
C ARG A 346 -33.76 -1.40 2.96
N SER A 347 -32.75 -2.16 2.53
CA SER A 347 -31.85 -1.75 1.47
C SER A 347 -32.38 -2.23 0.12
N THR A 348 -31.53 -2.19 -0.90
CA THR A 348 -31.92 -2.44 -2.29
C THR A 348 -30.92 -3.41 -2.89
N LEU A 349 -31.39 -4.54 -3.37
CA LEU A 349 -30.57 -5.71 -3.65
C LEU A 349 -30.66 -5.88 -5.16
N ILE A 350 -29.60 -5.48 -5.90
CA ILE A 350 -29.69 -4.99 -7.30
C ILE A 350 -28.82 -5.65 -8.42
N ALA A 351 -28.91 -6.96 -8.71
CA ALA A 351 -28.20 -7.68 -9.81
C ALA A 351 -28.65 -7.51 -11.28
N GLY A 352 -27.76 -7.76 -12.24
CA GLY A 352 -28.10 -7.68 -13.68
C GLY A 352 -29.03 -8.78 -14.24
N SER A 353 -29.05 -8.86 -15.58
CA SER A 353 -29.56 -10.02 -16.35
C SER A 353 -28.60 -11.22 -16.24
N ALA A 354 -29.11 -12.46 -16.39
CA ALA A 354 -28.37 -13.69 -16.06
C ALA A 354 -27.73 -13.62 -14.65
N SER A 355 -28.39 -12.93 -13.73
CA SER A 355 -27.88 -12.58 -12.40
C SER A 355 -29.00 -12.59 -11.37
N PHE A 356 -28.61 -12.64 -10.10
CA PHE A 356 -29.48 -12.98 -8.99
C PHE A 356 -29.57 -11.82 -8.01
N GLN A 357 -30.57 -10.94 -8.17
CA GLN A 357 -30.91 -10.00 -7.09
C GLN A 357 -31.87 -10.67 -6.12
N THR A 358 -31.54 -10.61 -4.83
CA THR A 358 -32.33 -11.25 -3.77
C THR A 358 -32.35 -10.35 -2.55
N ALA A 359 -33.48 -9.70 -2.24
CA ALA A 359 -33.69 -8.87 -1.05
C ALA A 359 -34.34 -9.56 0.14
N GLY A 360 -34.01 -9.06 1.33
CA GLY A 360 -34.74 -9.32 2.57
C GLY A 360 -36.06 -8.52 2.68
N ASP A 361 -36.58 -8.39 3.90
CA ASP A 361 -37.96 -7.94 4.15
C ASP A 361 -38.17 -6.43 4.02
N ARG A 362 -39.36 -6.03 3.54
CA ARG A 362 -39.70 -4.63 3.15
C ARG A 362 -38.71 -4.01 2.15
N SER A 363 -37.88 -4.82 1.52
CA SER A 363 -36.77 -4.34 0.70
C SER A 363 -37.16 -4.36 -0.77
N LYS A 364 -36.29 -3.80 -1.60
CA LYS A 364 -36.53 -3.75 -3.04
C LYS A 364 -35.59 -4.66 -3.79
N LEU A 365 -36.22 -5.43 -4.66
CA LEU A 365 -35.62 -6.20 -5.72
C LEU A 365 -36.17 -5.69 -7.02
N ILE A 366 -35.27 -5.69 -7.97
CA ILE A 366 -35.48 -5.45 -9.39
C ILE A 366 -34.76 -6.64 -10.06
N ALA A 367 -34.59 -6.71 -11.38
CA ALA A 367 -33.60 -7.52 -12.10
C ALA A 367 -33.77 -7.25 -13.60
N GLY A 368 -33.00 -7.95 -14.44
CA GLY A 368 -33.25 -7.98 -15.88
C GLY A 368 -34.38 -8.93 -16.30
N ALA A 369 -34.42 -9.14 -17.62
CA ALA A 369 -34.83 -10.40 -18.22
C ALA A 369 -33.77 -11.48 -17.95
N ASP A 370 -34.15 -12.76 -18.10
CA ASP A 370 -33.28 -13.92 -17.83
C ASP A 370 -32.66 -13.88 -16.43
N SER A 371 -33.40 -13.33 -15.47
CA SER A 371 -32.98 -13.13 -14.08
C SER A 371 -33.85 -13.92 -13.12
N THR A 372 -33.25 -14.28 -11.99
CA THR A 372 -34.00 -14.74 -10.82
C THR A 372 -34.10 -13.62 -9.79
N GLN A 373 -35.32 -13.42 -9.29
CA GLN A 373 -35.60 -12.69 -8.06
C GLN A 373 -36.31 -13.59 -7.07
N THR A 374 -35.65 -13.87 -5.95
CA THR A 374 -36.32 -14.35 -4.72
C THR A 374 -36.96 -13.15 -4.00
N ALA A 375 -37.45 -13.24 -2.75
CA ALA A 375 -37.47 -12.16 -1.74
C ALA A 375 -38.05 -12.65 -0.41
N GLY A 376 -37.78 -11.91 0.66
CA GLY A 376 -38.51 -11.99 1.93
C GLY A 376 -39.90 -11.29 1.93
N ASP A 377 -40.49 -11.16 3.11
CA ASP A 377 -41.89 -10.81 3.37
C ASP A 377 -42.22 -9.31 3.24
N ARG A 378 -43.43 -9.00 2.74
CA ARG A 378 -43.91 -7.63 2.43
C ARG A 378 -43.01 -6.88 1.44
N SER A 379 -42.17 -7.60 0.71
CA SER A 379 -41.18 -7.05 -0.21
C SER A 379 -41.78 -6.79 -1.59
N LYS A 380 -40.99 -6.16 -2.46
CA LYS A 380 -41.40 -5.79 -3.81
C LYS A 380 -40.37 -6.31 -4.80
N LEU A 381 -40.85 -7.18 -5.69
CA LEU A 381 -40.10 -7.91 -6.71
C LEU A 381 -40.63 -7.47 -8.07
N LEU A 382 -39.70 -7.26 -9.01
CA LEU A 382 -39.96 -6.61 -10.27
C LEU A 382 -38.91 -7.01 -11.31
N ALA A 383 -39.14 -8.13 -12.02
CA ALA A 383 -38.26 -8.59 -13.10
C ALA A 383 -38.87 -8.30 -14.48
N GLY A 384 -38.03 -8.41 -15.51
CA GLY A 384 -38.46 -8.32 -16.90
C GLY A 384 -39.21 -9.56 -17.40
N ARG A 385 -39.36 -9.61 -18.72
CA ARG A 385 -39.81 -10.76 -19.53
C ARG A 385 -38.86 -11.96 -19.33
N ASN A 386 -39.35 -13.19 -19.49
CA ASN A 386 -38.54 -14.42 -19.36
C ASN A 386 -37.73 -14.53 -18.03
N SER A 387 -38.25 -13.95 -16.95
CA SER A 387 -37.63 -13.97 -15.62
C SER A 387 -38.52 -14.69 -14.60
N HIS A 388 -37.90 -15.17 -13.53
CA HIS A 388 -38.57 -15.84 -12.41
C HIS A 388 -38.61 -14.92 -11.19
N LEU A 389 -39.81 -14.70 -10.64
CA LEU A 389 -40.05 -13.88 -9.45
C LEU A 389 -40.75 -14.72 -8.38
N THR A 390 -40.19 -14.76 -7.18
CA THR A 390 -40.67 -15.64 -6.10
C THR A 390 -40.56 -14.95 -4.74
N ALA A 391 -41.68 -14.75 -4.01
CA ALA A 391 -41.68 -14.10 -2.69
C ALA A 391 -42.61 -14.78 -1.68
N GLY A 392 -42.32 -14.53 -0.39
CA GLY A 392 -43.17 -14.92 0.74
C GLY A 392 -44.47 -14.12 0.91
N ASP A 393 -45.13 -14.34 2.04
CA ASP A 393 -46.52 -13.94 2.30
C ASP A 393 -46.76 -12.42 2.34
N ARG A 394 -47.94 -12.02 1.88
CA ARG A 394 -48.38 -10.61 1.80
C ARG A 394 -47.45 -9.73 0.95
N SER A 395 -46.56 -10.34 0.16
CA SER A 395 -45.63 -9.64 -0.72
C SER A 395 -46.31 -9.26 -2.04
N LYS A 396 -45.63 -8.42 -2.82
CA LYS A 396 -46.12 -8.02 -4.15
C LYS A 396 -45.09 -8.34 -5.22
N LEU A 397 -45.48 -9.25 -6.11
CA LEU A 397 -44.72 -9.66 -7.29
C LEU A 397 -45.38 -9.07 -8.51
N THR A 398 -44.60 -8.57 -9.46
CA THR A 398 -45.12 -8.05 -10.72
C THR A 398 -44.05 -8.21 -11.81
N ALA A 399 -44.40 -8.82 -12.93
CA ALA A 399 -43.50 -9.05 -14.06
C ALA A 399 -44.20 -8.73 -15.39
N GLY A 400 -43.52 -9.00 -16.51
CA GLY A 400 -44.07 -8.81 -17.86
C GLY A 400 -45.00 -9.94 -18.33
N ASP A 401 -45.14 -10.00 -19.64
CA ASP A 401 -45.58 -11.20 -20.36
C ASP A 401 -44.49 -12.29 -20.30
N ASP A 402 -44.83 -13.54 -20.64
CA ASP A 402 -43.88 -14.65 -20.76
C ASP A 402 -43.02 -14.86 -19.49
N CYS A 403 -43.67 -14.75 -18.32
CA CYS A 403 -43.02 -14.82 -17.00
C CYS A 403 -43.65 -15.89 -16.09
N THR A 404 -42.83 -16.40 -15.17
CA THR A 404 -43.26 -17.23 -14.03
C THR A 404 -43.28 -16.40 -12.75
N LEU A 405 -44.45 -16.27 -12.11
CA LEU A 405 -44.60 -15.61 -10.81
C LEU A 405 -45.24 -16.58 -9.81
N MET A 406 -44.64 -16.69 -8.61
CA MET A 406 -45.13 -17.59 -7.57
C MET A 406 -45.02 -16.99 -6.17
N ALA A 407 -46.11 -17.00 -5.40
CA ALA A 407 -46.12 -16.46 -4.04
C ALA A 407 -47.14 -17.16 -3.12
N GLY A 408 -46.89 -17.07 -1.80
CA GLY A 408 -47.68 -17.71 -0.75
C GLY A 408 -49.04 -17.06 -0.43
N ASP A 409 -49.65 -17.51 0.66
CA ASP A 409 -51.03 -17.17 1.05
C ASP A 409 -51.27 -15.66 1.20
N ARG A 410 -52.49 -15.24 0.83
CA ARG A 410 -52.94 -13.83 0.88
C ARG A 410 -52.05 -12.87 0.06
N SER A 411 -51.20 -13.37 -0.83
CA SER A 411 -50.32 -12.57 -1.67
C SER A 411 -51.02 -12.07 -2.93
N LYS A 412 -50.34 -11.21 -3.69
CA LYS A 412 -50.92 -10.53 -4.85
C LYS A 412 -49.96 -10.55 -6.03
N LEU A 413 -50.29 -11.40 -7.01
CA LEU A 413 -49.55 -11.62 -8.24
C LEU A 413 -50.23 -10.86 -9.39
N THR A 414 -49.45 -10.39 -10.36
CA THR A 414 -49.97 -9.76 -11.59
C THR A 414 -48.89 -9.87 -12.67
N ALA A 415 -49.26 -10.37 -13.84
CA ALA A 415 -48.40 -10.54 -15.01
C ALA A 415 -49.16 -10.20 -16.30
N GLY A 416 -48.47 -10.20 -17.43
CA GLY A 416 -48.99 -9.83 -18.74
C GLY A 416 -49.77 -10.93 -19.48
N LYS A 417 -49.67 -10.95 -20.80
CA LYS A 417 -50.13 -12.03 -21.68
C LYS A 417 -49.24 -13.27 -21.51
N ASN A 418 -49.78 -14.45 -21.87
CA ASN A 418 -49.03 -15.72 -21.98
C ASN A 418 -48.26 -16.14 -20.70
N SER A 419 -48.54 -15.53 -19.55
CA SER A 419 -47.80 -15.76 -18.30
C SER A 419 -48.44 -16.85 -17.45
N VAL A 420 -47.61 -17.47 -16.58
CA VAL A 420 -48.05 -18.48 -15.60
C VAL A 420 -48.05 -17.85 -14.21
N LEU A 421 -49.20 -17.90 -13.53
CA LEU A 421 -49.39 -17.37 -12.19
C LEU A 421 -50.00 -18.44 -11.28
N THR A 422 -49.29 -18.78 -10.20
CA THR A 422 -49.73 -19.77 -9.21
C THR A 422 -49.63 -19.21 -7.80
N ALA A 423 -50.69 -19.35 -6.98
CA ALA A 423 -50.72 -18.87 -5.61
C ALA A 423 -51.62 -19.70 -4.70
N GLY A 424 -51.31 -19.71 -3.39
CA GLY A 424 -52.02 -20.49 -2.36
C GLY A 424 -53.42 -20.00 -2.01
N ALA A 425 -54.08 -20.67 -1.07
CA ALA A 425 -55.47 -20.45 -0.71
C ALA A 425 -55.76 -19.00 -0.28
N ARG A 426 -56.98 -18.51 -0.55
CA ARG A 426 -57.44 -17.14 -0.25
C ARG A 426 -56.55 -16.04 -0.88
N SER A 427 -55.82 -16.36 -1.94
CA SER A 427 -55.01 -15.40 -2.70
C SER A 427 -55.81 -14.80 -3.87
N ARG A 428 -55.28 -13.74 -4.49
CA ARG A 428 -55.92 -13.11 -5.65
C ARG A 428 -54.96 -12.92 -6.82
N LEU A 429 -55.27 -13.61 -7.91
CA LEU A 429 -54.53 -13.63 -9.16
C LEU A 429 -55.26 -12.77 -10.20
N ILE A 430 -54.52 -12.25 -11.20
CA ILE A 430 -55.08 -11.53 -12.35
C ILE A 430 -54.20 -11.81 -13.56
N GLY A 431 -54.81 -12.23 -14.68
CA GLY A 431 -54.16 -12.40 -15.97
C GLY A 431 -55.00 -11.82 -17.10
N SER A 432 -54.44 -11.81 -18.31
CA SER A 432 -55.08 -11.31 -19.54
C SER A 432 -55.20 -12.42 -20.60
N LEU A 433 -55.77 -12.10 -21.76
CA LEU A 433 -55.90 -13.01 -22.91
C LEU A 433 -54.65 -13.91 -23.11
N GLY A 434 -54.87 -15.23 -23.17
CA GLY A 434 -53.81 -16.25 -23.32
C GLY A 434 -53.13 -16.75 -22.03
N SER A 435 -53.33 -16.10 -20.87
CA SER A 435 -52.68 -16.49 -19.60
C SER A 435 -53.29 -17.76 -18.99
N THR A 436 -52.51 -18.49 -18.19
CA THR A 436 -53.02 -19.62 -17.38
C THR A 436 -52.96 -19.25 -15.90
N LEU A 437 -54.07 -19.45 -15.18
CA LEU A 437 -54.17 -19.20 -13.75
C LEU A 437 -54.59 -20.49 -13.03
N THR A 438 -53.91 -20.78 -11.93
CA THR A 438 -54.23 -21.88 -11.02
C THR A 438 -54.18 -21.38 -9.57
N GLY A 439 -55.16 -21.74 -8.77
CA GLY A 439 -55.21 -21.39 -7.35
C GLY A 439 -56.18 -22.28 -6.58
N GLY A 440 -55.76 -22.69 -5.39
CA GLY A 440 -56.48 -23.66 -4.58
C GLY A 440 -57.80 -23.14 -3.98
N GLU A 441 -58.42 -23.99 -3.18
CA GLU A 441 -59.71 -23.78 -2.50
C GLU A 441 -59.93 -22.35 -1.94
N ASN A 442 -61.15 -21.82 -2.12
CA ASN A 442 -61.56 -20.48 -1.65
C ASN A 442 -60.67 -19.33 -2.18
N SER A 443 -60.16 -19.43 -3.42
CA SER A 443 -59.41 -18.36 -4.11
C SER A 443 -60.26 -17.66 -5.17
N THR A 444 -59.83 -16.47 -5.61
CA THR A 444 -60.53 -15.72 -6.68
C THR A 444 -59.68 -15.61 -7.94
N LEU A 445 -60.17 -16.23 -9.01
CA LEU A 445 -59.62 -16.10 -10.37
C LEU A 445 -60.35 -14.97 -11.09
N ILE A 446 -59.61 -14.06 -11.72
CA ILE A 446 -60.18 -12.93 -12.48
C ILE A 446 -59.48 -12.82 -13.83
N PHE A 447 -60.27 -12.98 -14.89
CA PHE A 447 -59.87 -12.74 -16.27
C PHE A 447 -60.48 -11.42 -16.76
N ARG A 448 -59.77 -10.71 -17.63
CA ARG A 448 -60.20 -9.43 -18.20
C ARG A 448 -60.36 -9.51 -19.71
N CYS A 449 -61.58 -9.20 -20.16
CA CYS A 449 -61.98 -9.20 -21.55
C CYS A 449 -62.31 -7.77 -21.98
N TRP A 450 -62.22 -7.47 -23.28
CA TRP A 450 -62.49 -6.14 -23.85
C TRP A 450 -63.53 -6.29 -24.95
N ASP A 451 -64.71 -5.66 -24.78
CA ASP A 451 -65.86 -5.80 -25.70
C ASP A 451 -65.77 -4.86 -26.93
N GLY A 452 -64.66 -4.14 -27.09
CA GLY A 452 -64.48 -3.07 -28.09
C GLY A 452 -64.64 -1.67 -27.50
N GLU A 453 -65.56 -1.48 -26.54
CA GLU A 453 -65.83 -0.19 -25.90
C GLU A 453 -65.36 -0.13 -24.43
N ARG A 454 -65.27 -1.26 -23.73
CA ARG A 454 -65.05 -1.35 -22.28
C ARG A 454 -64.48 -2.70 -21.83
N TYR A 455 -63.85 -2.70 -20.65
CA TYR A 455 -63.38 -3.92 -19.99
C TYR A 455 -64.50 -4.58 -19.18
N THR A 456 -64.81 -5.83 -19.52
CA THR A 456 -65.59 -6.76 -18.70
C THR A 456 -64.65 -7.65 -17.88
N ASN A 457 -65.10 -8.13 -16.72
CA ASN A 457 -64.35 -9.10 -15.92
C ASN A 457 -65.19 -10.37 -15.79
N VAL A 458 -64.57 -11.53 -16.03
CA VAL A 458 -65.16 -12.83 -15.73
C VAL A 458 -64.45 -13.39 -14.49
N ILE A 459 -65.22 -13.99 -13.58
CA ILE A 459 -64.78 -14.31 -12.21
C ILE A 459 -65.20 -15.75 -11.88
N ALA A 460 -64.28 -16.53 -11.31
CA ALA A 460 -64.57 -17.83 -10.73
C ALA A 460 -64.06 -17.94 -9.29
N ALA A 461 -64.76 -18.77 -8.51
CA ALA A 461 -64.34 -19.28 -7.21
C ALA A 461 -64.12 -20.80 -7.32
N THR A 462 -63.21 -21.32 -6.50
CA THR A 462 -62.80 -22.74 -6.48
C THR A 462 -63.33 -23.46 -5.26
N GLY A 463 -64.06 -24.58 -5.47
CA GLY A 463 -64.64 -25.39 -4.39
C GLY A 463 -66.03 -25.95 -4.69
N GLU A 464 -66.75 -26.33 -3.63
CA GLU A 464 -68.02 -27.10 -3.63
C GLU A 464 -69.18 -26.45 -4.44
N ASP A 465 -69.21 -25.11 -4.54
CA ASP A 465 -70.18 -24.32 -5.32
C ASP A 465 -69.58 -23.74 -6.63
N GLY A 466 -68.38 -24.16 -7.05
CA GLY A 466 -67.56 -23.44 -8.03
C GLY A 466 -66.90 -24.31 -9.11
N VAL A 467 -65.81 -23.81 -9.69
CA VAL A 467 -64.96 -24.63 -10.58
C VAL A 467 -64.04 -25.54 -9.76
N GLU A 468 -63.68 -26.69 -10.32
CA GLU A 468 -62.85 -27.68 -9.63
C GLU A 468 -61.45 -27.10 -9.32
N ALA A 469 -60.98 -27.30 -8.09
CA ALA A 469 -59.75 -26.67 -7.63
C ALA A 469 -58.50 -27.23 -8.33
N ASP A 470 -57.46 -26.41 -8.42
CA ASP A 470 -56.12 -26.76 -8.94
C ASP A 470 -56.03 -27.20 -10.42
N ILE A 471 -57.16 -27.27 -11.13
CA ILE A 471 -57.24 -27.38 -12.60
C ILE A 471 -56.81 -26.03 -13.25
N PRO A 472 -56.06 -26.03 -14.38
CA PRO A 472 -55.72 -24.81 -15.11
C PRO A 472 -56.86 -24.34 -16.04
N TYR A 473 -57.27 -23.08 -15.89
CA TYR A 473 -58.41 -22.49 -16.62
C TYR A 473 -58.03 -21.35 -17.57
N GLN A 474 -58.78 -21.22 -18.67
CA GLN A 474 -58.72 -20.12 -19.66
C GLN A 474 -60.14 -19.68 -20.07
N ILE A 475 -60.26 -18.75 -21.02
CA ILE A 475 -61.54 -18.23 -21.55
C ILE A 475 -61.69 -18.55 -23.04
N ASP A 476 -62.93 -18.87 -23.46
CA ASP A 476 -63.32 -19.08 -24.86
C ASP A 476 -63.91 -17.81 -25.54
N GLU A 477 -64.24 -17.90 -26.83
CA GLU A 477 -64.68 -16.74 -27.63
C GLU A 477 -66.07 -16.21 -27.23
N ASP A 478 -66.96 -17.09 -26.75
CA ASP A 478 -68.27 -16.73 -26.21
C ASP A 478 -68.18 -16.13 -24.78
N GLY A 479 -66.98 -16.15 -24.18
CA GLY A 479 -66.66 -15.52 -22.89
C GLY A 479 -66.79 -16.44 -21.67
N ASN A 480 -66.96 -17.75 -21.87
CA ASN A 480 -67.07 -18.74 -20.79
C ASN A 480 -65.69 -19.18 -20.30
N ILE A 481 -65.66 -19.84 -19.13
CA ILE A 481 -64.44 -20.40 -18.54
C ILE A 481 -64.33 -21.87 -18.91
N VAL A 482 -63.20 -22.26 -19.49
CA VAL A 482 -62.93 -23.63 -19.98
C VAL A 482 -61.64 -24.20 -19.40
N GLY A 483 -61.66 -25.51 -19.12
CA GLY A 483 -60.45 -26.29 -18.80
C GLY A 483 -59.68 -26.64 -20.07
N LYS A 484 -58.35 -26.64 -20.01
CA LYS A 484 -57.49 -26.75 -21.20
C LYS A 484 -57.11 -28.21 -21.52
N ALA A 485 -57.33 -28.62 -22.76
CA ALA A 485 -56.90 -29.90 -23.34
C ALA A 485 -55.98 -29.69 -24.56
N GLU A 486 -55.33 -30.75 -25.07
CA GLU A 486 -54.20 -30.68 -26.01
C GLU A 486 -54.57 -30.80 -27.51
N GLU A 487 -54.51 -29.69 -28.27
CA GLU A 487 -54.31 -29.60 -29.74
C GLU A 487 -54.12 -28.10 -30.12
N ALA A 488 -53.72 -27.62 -31.31
CA ALA A 488 -53.25 -28.18 -32.58
C ALA A 488 -52.25 -27.18 -33.25
N ALA A 489 -51.95 -27.27 -34.56
CA ALA A 489 -51.20 -26.23 -35.30
C ALA A 489 -51.62 -26.08 -36.78
N LEU A 490 -51.77 -24.82 -37.24
CA LEU A 490 -51.90 -24.25 -38.60
C LEU A 490 -52.04 -22.72 -38.39
N ASP A 491 -51.59 -21.78 -39.24
CA ASP A 491 -50.63 -21.79 -40.37
C ASP A 491 -50.11 -20.34 -40.58
N CYS A 492 -49.13 -20.08 -41.47
CA CYS A 492 -48.75 -18.72 -41.89
C CYS A 492 -48.04 -18.66 -43.25
N ASP A 493 -48.59 -17.90 -44.20
CA ASP A 493 -48.00 -17.63 -45.53
C ASP A 493 -47.76 -16.12 -45.72
N ILE A 494 -46.59 -15.78 -46.28
CA ILE A 494 -46.26 -14.63 -47.14
C ILE A 494 -44.77 -14.76 -47.50
N GLY A 495 -44.48 -15.08 -48.76
CA GLY A 495 -43.14 -15.02 -49.31
C GLY A 495 -42.78 -13.62 -49.81
N ALA A 496 -41.63 -13.08 -49.36
CA ALA A 496 -41.03 -11.86 -49.91
C ALA A 496 -39.49 -11.82 -49.69
N CYS A 497 -38.75 -12.67 -50.42
CA CYS A 497 -37.34 -12.41 -50.79
C CYS A 497 -37.33 -11.38 -51.96
N GLU A 498 -36.26 -10.76 -52.48
CA GLU A 498 -34.78 -10.94 -52.51
C GLU A 498 -34.15 -9.50 -52.61
N ASP A 499 -32.86 -9.13 -52.53
CA ASP A 499 -31.57 -9.66 -52.01
C ASP A 499 -30.53 -8.48 -52.07
N ALA A 500 -29.38 -8.43 -51.39
CA ALA A 500 -28.87 -9.21 -50.25
C ALA A 500 -27.75 -8.51 -49.42
N PRO A 501 -26.57 -8.08 -49.97
CA PRO A 501 -25.34 -8.26 -49.17
C PRO A 501 -24.69 -6.99 -48.58
N GLN A 502 -23.93 -7.22 -47.51
CA GLN A 502 -22.90 -6.33 -46.93
C GLN A 502 -21.70 -6.14 -47.90
N PRO A 503 -20.84 -5.14 -47.68
CA PRO A 503 -19.68 -5.37 -46.77
C PRO A 503 -19.66 -4.47 -45.53
#